data_AF-A0A5C7TCK5-F1
#
_entry.id   AF-A0A5C7TCK5-F1
#
_cell.length_a   1.000
_cell.length_b   1.000
_cell.length_c   1.000
_cell.angle_alpha   90.00
_cell.angle_beta   90.00
_cell.angle_gamma   90.00
#
_symmetry.space_group_name_H-M   'P 1'
#
loop_
_entity.id
_entity.type
_entity.pdbx_description
1 polymer ?
#
loop_
_entity_poly.entity_id
_entity_poly.type
_entity_poly.pdbx_seq_one_letter_code
_entity_poly.pdbx_strand_id
1 'polypeptide(L)'
;MNSFGLQAFPTSLMFFFVLAMAILHLVFAVGVFQTARRGQQDGSRCWLVPPRYWALGTLILGPFFAAVYWALHHSAFGGFDQSGLAEARQRRQQTTDRSE
;
A
#
# COMPACT_ATOMS: atom_id res chain seq x y z
N MET A 1 37.87 -22.07 -24.68
CA MET A 1 37.33 -21.29 -23.55
C MET A 1 36.42 -20.25 -24.16
N ASN A 2 35.11 -20.47 -24.14
CA ASN A 2 34.16 -19.56 -24.77
C ASN A 2 34.13 -18.31 -23.89
N SER A 3 34.76 -17.23 -24.35
CA SER A 3 34.58 -15.90 -23.79
C SER A 3 33.09 -15.62 -23.82
N PHE A 4 32.46 -15.74 -22.65
CA PHE A 4 31.09 -15.36 -22.39
C PHE A 4 30.99 -13.90 -22.83
N GLY A 5 30.42 -13.69 -24.02
CA GLY A 5 30.30 -12.37 -24.62
C GLY A 5 29.41 -11.56 -23.71
N LEU A 6 30.02 -10.79 -22.81
CA LEU A 6 29.39 -9.62 -22.20
C LEU A 6 29.12 -8.68 -23.37
N GLN A 7 28.00 -8.92 -24.06
CA GLN A 7 27.45 -7.99 -25.02
C GLN A 7 27.24 -6.72 -24.22
N ALA A 8 28.13 -5.74 -24.44
CA ALA A 8 28.02 -4.44 -23.84
C ALA A 8 26.68 -3.88 -24.31
N PHE A 9 25.68 -3.90 -23.43
CA PHE A 9 24.44 -3.21 -23.68
C PHE A 9 24.80 -1.76 -23.99
N PRO A 10 24.35 -1.19 -25.12
CA PRO A 10 24.71 0.16 -25.48
C PRO A 10 24.31 1.10 -24.33
N THR A 11 25.27 1.89 -23.84
CA THR A 11 25.10 2.76 -22.65
C THR A 11 23.89 3.69 -22.79
N SER A 12 23.56 4.09 -24.02
CA SER A 12 22.35 4.84 -24.35
C SER A 12 21.06 4.10 -23.98
N LEU A 13 20.94 2.82 -24.34
CA LEU A 13 19.77 1.99 -23.99
C LEU A 13 19.66 1.80 -22.48
N MET A 14 20.79 1.61 -21.78
CA MET A 14 20.81 1.52 -20.32
C MET A 14 20.28 2.81 -19.67
N PHE A 15 20.69 3.98 -20.18
CA PHE A 15 20.19 5.27 -19.69
C PHE A 15 18.68 5.41 -19.85
N PHE A 16 18.13 5.08 -21.04
CA PHE A 16 16.68 5.11 -21.26
C PHE A 16 15.94 4.13 -20.36
N PHE A 17 16.48 2.94 -20.13
CA PHE A 17 15.89 1.95 -19.23
C PHE A 17 15.85 2.43 -17.78
N VAL A 18 16.96 2.97 -17.26
CA VAL A 18 17.01 3.53 -15.90
C VAL A 18 16.05 4.71 -15.77
N LEU A 19 15.98 5.59 -16.77
CA LEU A 19 15.04 6.71 -16.77
C LEU A 19 13.59 6.24 -16.75
N ALA A 20 13.23 5.27 -17.60
CA ALA A 20 11.90 4.69 -17.63
C ALA A 20 11.54 4.05 -16.28
N MET A 21 12.48 3.33 -15.67
CA MET A 21 12.29 2.74 -14.34
C MET A 21 12.09 3.83 -13.28
N ALA A 22 12.90 4.89 -13.26
CA ALA A 22 12.76 5.98 -12.32
C ALA A 22 11.40 6.68 -12.44
N ILE A 23 10.93 6.92 -13.67
CA ILE A 23 9.58 7.48 -13.92
C ILE A 23 8.51 6.53 -13.40
N LEU A 24 8.63 5.23 -13.67
CA LEU A 24 7.68 4.22 -13.20
C LEU A 24 7.62 4.20 -11.66
N HIS A 25 8.76 4.28 -10.97
CA HIS A 25 8.80 4.38 -9.50
C HIS A 25 8.06 5.62 -8.99
N LEU A 26 8.28 6.77 -9.62
CA LEU A 26 7.61 8.03 -9.25
C LEU A 26 6.10 7.93 -9.42
N VAL A 27 5.62 7.39 -10.55
CA VAL A 27 4.19 7.21 -10.82
C VAL A 27 3.56 6.28 -9.78
N PHE A 28 4.20 5.16 -9.46
CA PHE A 28 3.71 4.24 -8.43
C PHE A 28 3.72 4.86 -7.03
N ALA A 29 4.78 5.59 -6.66
CA ALA A 29 4.87 6.26 -5.37
C ALA A 29 3.76 7.31 -5.19
N VAL A 30 3.49 8.11 -6.24
CA VAL A 30 2.39 9.09 -6.23
C VAL A 30 1.03 8.40 -6.17
N GLY A 31 0.82 7.32 -6.93
CA GLY A 31 -0.41 6.54 -6.90
C GLY A 31 -0.71 5.98 -5.51
N VAL A 32 0.27 5.31 -4.90
CA VAL A 32 0.19 4.80 -3.53
C VAL A 32 -0.13 5.92 -2.55
N PHE A 33 0.58 7.06 -2.63
CA PHE A 33 0.34 8.21 -1.76
C PHE A 33 -1.08 8.77 -1.86
N GLN A 34 -1.61 8.91 -3.08
CA GLN A 34 -2.97 9.44 -3.27
C GLN A 34 -4.03 8.49 -2.73
N THR A 35 -3.92 7.19 -3.04
CA THR A 35 -4.85 6.18 -2.53
C THR A 35 -4.79 6.11 -1.00
N ALA A 36 -3.58 6.15 -0.45
CA ALA A 36 -3.32 6.16 0.98
C ALA A 36 -3.95 7.36 1.68
N ARG A 37 -3.75 8.55 1.12
CA ARG A 37 -4.26 9.81 1.67
C ARG A 37 -5.78 9.86 1.64
N ARG A 38 -6.42 9.40 0.55
CA ARG A 38 -7.89 9.28 0.45
C ARG A 38 -8.42 8.32 1.51
N GLY A 39 -7.84 7.13 1.63
CA GLY A 39 -8.24 6.14 2.64
C GLY A 39 -8.07 6.63 4.08
N GLN A 40 -7.04 7.44 4.36
CA GLN A 40 -6.85 8.07 5.68
C GLN A 40 -7.91 9.14 5.98
N GLN A 41 -8.34 9.91 4.98
CA GLN A 41 -9.37 10.95 5.14
C GLN A 41 -10.75 10.36 5.39
N ASP A 42 -11.05 9.20 4.78
CA ASP A 42 -12.34 8.52 4.93
C ASP A 42 -12.51 7.78 6.28
N GLY A 43 -11.52 7.87 7.18
CA GLY A 43 -11.54 7.21 8.50
C GLY A 43 -11.56 5.68 8.44
N SER A 44 -11.43 5.11 7.24
CA SER A 44 -11.56 3.68 7.00
C SER A 44 -10.22 2.98 7.22
N ARG A 45 -10.17 2.19 8.31
CA ARG A 45 -9.13 1.21 8.69
C ARG A 45 -7.93 1.77 9.43
N CYS A 46 -7.53 1.02 10.47
CA CYS A 46 -6.27 1.17 11.18
C CYS A 46 -5.11 1.13 10.19
N TRP A 47 -4.51 2.29 9.96
CA TRP A 47 -3.36 2.45 9.11
C TRP A 47 -2.11 2.04 9.90
N LEU A 48 -1.53 0.90 9.54
CA LEU A 48 -0.33 0.34 10.18
C LEU A 48 0.85 1.34 10.10
N VAL A 49 0.94 2.10 9.00
CA VAL A 49 1.99 3.11 8.77
C VAL A 49 1.43 4.27 7.93
N PRO A 50 1.70 5.56 8.26
CA PRO A 50 1.18 6.74 7.52
C PRO A 50 1.49 6.80 6.01
N PRO A 51 0.69 7.51 5.18
CA PRO A 51 0.82 7.56 3.70
C PRO A 51 2.20 7.93 3.19
N ARG A 52 2.87 8.85 3.89
CA ARG A 52 4.22 9.31 3.55
C ARG A 52 5.26 8.18 3.57
N TYR A 53 5.16 7.23 4.49
CA TYR A 53 6.12 6.13 4.60
C TYR A 53 5.86 5.06 3.55
N TRP A 54 4.61 4.87 3.14
CA TRP A 54 4.27 4.00 2.00
C TRP A 54 4.80 4.54 0.68
N ALA A 55 4.71 5.86 0.48
CA ALA A 55 5.30 6.52 -0.68
C ALA A 55 6.83 6.39 -0.69
N LEU A 56 7.49 6.65 0.45
CA LEU A 56 8.94 6.47 0.58
C LEU A 56 9.39 5.02 0.37
N GLY A 57 8.66 4.04 0.93
CA GLY A 57 8.93 2.63 0.72
C GLY A 57 8.85 2.23 -0.76
N THR A 58 7.87 2.77 -1.49
CA THR A 58 7.75 2.57 -2.94
C THR A 58 8.87 3.22 -3.72
N LEU A 59 9.43 4.34 -3.23
CA LEU A 59 10.55 5.02 -3.88
C LEU A 59 11.88 4.25 -3.70
N ILE A 60 12.07 3.62 -2.54
CA ILE A 60 13.31 2.87 -2.20
C ILE A 60 13.27 1.43 -2.71
N LEU A 61 12.16 0.71 -2.47
CA LEU A 61 12.01 -0.70 -2.84
C LEU A 61 11.35 -0.89 -4.20
N GLY A 62 10.79 0.17 -4.78
CA GLY A 62 10.20 0.18 -6.10
C GLY A 62 8.75 -0.32 -6.17
N PRO A 63 8.27 -0.62 -7.39
CA PRO A 63 6.88 -0.99 -7.67
C PRO A 63 6.45 -2.26 -6.95
N PHE A 64 7.40 -3.14 -6.61
CA PHE A 64 7.15 -4.30 -5.77
C PHE A 64 6.51 -3.91 -4.43
N PHE A 65 6.98 -2.82 -3.81
CA PHE A 65 6.42 -2.35 -2.55
C PHE A 65 5.03 -1.72 -2.70
N ALA A 66 4.73 -1.15 -3.88
CA ALA A 66 3.37 -0.74 -4.21
C ALA A 66 2.42 -1.94 -4.34
N ALA A 67 2.89 -3.09 -4.85
CA ALA A 67 2.11 -4.31 -4.87
C ALA A 67 1.84 -4.84 -3.44
N VAL A 68 2.82 -4.73 -2.53
CA VAL A 68 2.62 -5.06 -1.11
C VAL A 68 1.59 -4.12 -0.46
N TYR A 69 1.68 -2.82 -0.71
CA TYR A 69 0.66 -1.85 -0.27
C TYR A 69 -0.74 -2.29 -0.70
N TRP A 70 -0.87 -2.62 -1.99
CA TRP A 70 -2.12 -3.06 -2.57
C TRP A 70 -2.61 -4.35 -1.92
N ALA A 71 -1.75 -5.37 -1.78
CA ALA A 71 -2.11 -6.62 -1.11
C ALA A 71 -2.61 -6.38 0.32
N LEU A 72 -1.91 -5.59 1.14
CA LEU A 72 -2.35 -5.34 2.51
C LEU A 72 -3.67 -4.56 2.61
N HIS A 73 -3.88 -3.58 1.73
CA HIS A 73 -5.07 -2.72 1.80
C HIS A 73 -6.29 -3.32 1.10
N HIS A 74 -6.10 -3.99 -0.04
CA HIS A 74 -7.18 -4.62 -0.79
C HIS A 74 -7.52 -6.01 -0.27
N SER A 75 -6.57 -6.79 0.25
CA SER A 75 -6.85 -8.14 0.78
C SER A 75 -7.52 -8.17 2.16
N ALA A 76 -8.32 -7.17 2.50
CA ALA A 76 -9.23 -7.19 3.66
C ALA A 76 -8.59 -7.41 5.05
N PHE A 77 -7.26 -7.30 5.21
CA PHE A 77 -6.59 -7.47 6.51
C PHE A 77 -6.96 -6.39 7.56
N GLY A 78 -7.53 -5.26 7.12
CA GLY A 78 -8.05 -4.20 8.01
C GLY A 78 -9.53 -4.35 8.37
N GLY A 79 -10.21 -5.39 7.89
CA GLY A 79 -11.57 -5.73 8.29
C GLY A 79 -11.58 -6.50 9.61
N PHE A 80 -11.10 -5.89 10.69
CA PHE A 80 -11.56 -6.33 12.01
C PHE A 80 -13.07 -6.12 12.00
N ASP A 81 -13.83 -7.18 12.21
CA ASP A 81 -15.28 -7.21 12.04
C ASP A 81 -15.96 -6.20 12.98
N GLN A 82 -16.16 -4.97 12.49
CA GLN A 82 -16.88 -3.93 13.22
C GLN A 82 -18.36 -4.28 13.41
N SER A 83 -18.91 -5.21 12.60
CA SER A 83 -20.30 -5.63 12.75
C SER A 83 -20.50 -6.38 14.07
N GLY A 84 -19.60 -7.29 14.43
CA GLY A 84 -19.62 -7.98 15.73
C GLY A 84 -19.45 -7.04 16.93
N LEU A 85 -18.62 -6.00 16.82
CA LEU A 85 -18.47 -5.00 17.89
C LEU A 85 -19.69 -4.09 18.03
N ALA A 86 -20.36 -3.75 16.92
CA ALA A 86 -21.60 -2.97 16.94
C ALA A 86 -22.75 -3.76 17.57
N GLU A 87 -22.91 -5.03 17.20
CA GLU A 87 -23.90 -5.94 17.80
C GLU A 87 -23.66 -6.15 19.31
N ALA A 88 -22.40 -6.36 19.72
CA ALA A 88 -22.05 -6.50 21.13
C ALA A 88 -22.37 -5.23 21.93
N ARG A 89 -22.18 -4.04 21.33
CA ARG A 89 -22.49 -2.76 21.96
C ARG A 89 -24.00 -2.54 22.09
N GLN A 90 -24.78 -2.93 21.07
CA GLN A 90 -26.25 -2.90 21.09
C GLN A 90 -26.82 -3.84 22.15
N ARG A 91 -26.32 -5.08 22.23
CA ARG A 91 -26.73 -6.06 23.27
C ARG A 91 -26.54 -5.50 24.68
N ARG A 92 -25.42 -4.80 24.92
CA ARG A 92 -25.10 -4.21 26.22
C ARG A 92 -26.07 -3.09 26.60
N GLN A 93 -26.46 -2.24 25.64
CA GLN A 93 -27.44 -1.18 25.88
C GLN A 93 -28.83 -1.76 26.18
N GLN A 94 -29.24 -2.78 25.43
CA GLN A 94 -30.53 -3.44 25.62
C GLN A 94 -30.64 -4.17 26.99
N THR A 95 -29.53 -4.64 27.55
CA THR A 95 -29.52 -5.19 28.91
C THR A 95 -29.63 -4.14 30.01
N THR A 96 -29.07 -2.94 29.80
CA THR A 96 -29.15 -1.84 30.78
C THR A 96 -30.55 -1.23 30.83
N ASP A 97 -31.20 -1.06 29.68
CA ASP A 97 -32.55 -0.48 29.55
C ASP A 97 -33.66 -1.38 30.10
N ARG A 98 -33.38 -2.69 30.27
CA ARG A 98 -34.34 -3.67 30.80
C ARG A 98 -34.27 -3.81 32.34
N SER A 99 -33.28 -3.19 32.96
CA SER A 99 -33.05 -3.22 34.41
C SER A 99 -33.53 -1.96 35.13
N GLU A 100 -34.08 -0.99 34.39
CA GLU A 100 -34.82 0.17 34.90
C GLU A 100 -36.33 -0.07 34.80
#